data_AF-G9WM62-F1
#
_entry.id   AF-G9WM62-F1
#
_cell.length_a   1.000
_cell.length_b   1.000
_cell.length_c   1.000
_cell.angle_alpha   90.00
_cell.angle_beta   90.00
_cell.angle_gamma   90.00
#
_symmetry.space_group_name_H-M   'P 1'
#
loop_
_entity.id
_entity.type
_entity.pdbx_description
1 polymer ?
#
loop_
_entity_poly.entity_id
_entity_poly.type
_entity_poly.pdbx_seq_one_letter_code
_entity_poly.pdbx_strand_id
1 'polypeptide(L)'
;MVYIAVYIVRERKVILMMTAKVFKNGRSQAIRLPKECRFSSDEVMVNRIGDMVILLPKQNKWESFMRAIDMFSDDFMEDERTRDIVQEREAL
;
A
#
# COMPACT_ATOMS: atom_id res chain seq x y z
N MET A 1 5.10 -9.00 -24.05
CA MET A 1 4.23 -8.56 -22.93
C MET A 1 4.60 -9.47 -21.76
N VAL A 2 5.41 -8.99 -20.81
CA VAL A 2 5.96 -9.82 -19.72
C VAL A 2 5.11 -9.55 -18.48
N TYR A 3 4.50 -10.60 -17.92
CA TYR A 3 3.72 -10.52 -16.69
C TYR A 3 4.62 -10.84 -15.50
N ILE A 4 4.66 -9.96 -14.50
CA ILE A 4 5.26 -10.25 -13.20
C ILE A 4 4.12 -10.68 -12.28
N ALA A 5 4.25 -11.85 -11.67
CA ALA A 5 3.29 -12.38 -10.71
C ALA A 5 3.81 -12.15 -9.29
N VAL A 6 3.04 -11.45 -8.47
CA VAL A 6 3.28 -11.32 -7.01
C VAL A 6 2.26 -12.19 -6.30
N TYR A 7 2.74 -13.14 -5.50
CA TYR A 7 1.91 -14.09 -4.76
C TYR A 7 1.63 -13.55 -3.36
N ILE A 8 0.37 -13.26 -3.04
CA ILE A 8 -0.08 -13.02 -1.66
C ILE A 8 -0.61 -14.36 -1.13
N VAL A 9 0.01 -14.88 -0.07
CA VAL A 9 -0.12 -16.26 0.42
C VAL A 9 -1.52 -16.64 0.96
N ARG A 10 -2.46 -15.71 1.08
CA ARG A 10 -3.72 -15.95 1.83
C ARG A 10 -4.97 -16.21 1.00
N GLU A 11 -5.10 -15.58 -0.16
CA GLU A 11 -6.13 -15.92 -1.15
C GLU A 11 -5.40 -16.45 -2.37
N ARG A 12 -5.86 -17.53 -3.00
CA ARG A 12 -5.32 -18.03 -4.28
C ARG A 12 -5.65 -17.07 -5.43
N LYS A 13 -5.19 -15.82 -5.33
CA LYS A 13 -5.43 -14.75 -6.27
C LYS A 13 -4.10 -14.32 -6.84
N VAL A 14 -3.85 -14.72 -8.07
CA VAL A 14 -2.72 -14.20 -8.84
C VAL A 14 -3.02 -12.74 -9.12
N ILE A 15 -2.34 -11.82 -8.43
CA ILE A 15 -2.40 -10.40 -8.78
C ILE A 15 -1.49 -10.23 -9.98
N LEU A 16 -2.10 -10.13 -11.15
CA LEU A 16 -1.40 -9.80 -12.39
C LEU A 16 -0.87 -8.36 -12.27
N MET A 17 0.45 -8.17 -12.15
CA MET A 17 0.99 -6.81 -12.14
C MET A 17 0.74 -6.14 -13.49
N MET A 18 0.08 -4.99 -13.46
CA MET A 18 -0.14 -4.17 -14.64
C MET A 18 1.09 -3.31 -14.91
N THR A 19 1.52 -3.22 -16.17
CA THR A 19 2.54 -2.25 -16.58
C THR A 19 1.85 -0.98 -17.07
N ALA A 20 2.41 0.18 -16.71
CA ALA A 20 1.91 1.47 -17.13
C ALA A 20 2.96 2.17 -17.99
N LYS A 21 2.51 2.90 -19.02
CA LYS A 21 3.42 3.66 -19.88
C LYS A 21 3.84 4.95 -19.18
N VAL A 22 5.15 5.17 -19.12
CA VAL A 22 5.77 6.40 -18.67
C VAL A 22 6.03 7.30 -19.88
N PHE A 23 5.70 8.59 -19.78
CA PHE A 23 5.85 9.55 -20.88
C PHE A 23 6.16 10.96 -20.36
N LYS A 24 6.47 11.89 -21.26
CA LYS A 24 6.71 13.31 -20.95
C LYS A 24 5.41 14.11 -21.09
N ASN A 25 5.15 15.01 -20.15
CA ASN A 25 4.12 16.04 -20.24
C ASN A 25 4.76 17.41 -20.00
N GLY A 26 5.02 18.15 -21.08
CA GLY A 26 5.87 19.34 -21.03
C GLY A 26 7.27 19.02 -20.51
N ARG A 27 7.71 19.72 -19.46
CA ARG A 27 9.01 19.48 -18.78
C ARG A 27 8.96 18.34 -17.75
N SER A 28 7.76 17.86 -17.42
CA SER A 28 7.52 16.87 -16.38
C SER A 28 7.42 15.43 -16.93
N GLN A 29 7.54 14.44 -16.04
CA GLN A 29 7.27 13.03 -16.32
C GLN A 29 5.85 12.69 -15.84
N ALA A 30 5.16 11.82 -16.58
CA ALA A 30 3.82 11.38 -16.26
C ALA A 30 3.68 9.86 -16.50
N ILE A 31 2.73 9.25 -15.79
CA ILE A 31 2.35 7.84 -15.95
C ILE A 31 0.91 7.80 -16.45
N ARG A 32 0.67 7.03 -17.51
CA ARG A 32 -0.70 6.75 -17.95
C ARG A 32 -1.25 5.58 -17.14
N LEU A 33 -2.04 5.89 -16.12
CA LEU A 33 -2.68 4.88 -15.28
C LEU A 33 -3.65 4.02 -16.11
N PRO A 34 -3.59 2.68 -15.98
CA PRO A 34 -4.65 1.79 -16.45
C PRO A 34 -6.01 2.18 -15.88
N LYS A 35 -7.10 1.78 -16.55
CA LYS A 35 -8.46 2.17 -16.16
C LYS A 35 -8.80 1.71 -14.74
N GLU A 36 -8.31 0.53 -14.40
CA GLU A 36 -8.50 -0.20 -13.15
C GLU A 36 -7.77 0.46 -11.98
N CYS A 37 -6.75 1.29 -12.25
CA CYS A 37 -5.93 1.96 -11.25
C CYS A 37 -6.22 3.47 -11.14
N ARG A 38 -7.30 3.96 -11.76
CA ARG A 38 -7.64 5.39 -11.72
C ARG A 38 -8.16 5.78 -10.34
N PHE A 39 -7.72 6.93 -9.87
CA PHE A 39 -8.28 7.58 -8.69
C PHE A 39 -9.59 8.30 -9.07
N SER A 40 -10.51 8.38 -8.12
CA SER A 40 -11.72 9.21 -8.24
C SER A 40 -11.46 10.70 -7.98
N SER A 41 -10.31 11.03 -7.40
CA SER A 41 -9.88 12.40 -7.10
C SER A 41 -8.89 12.94 -8.14
N ASP A 42 -8.88 14.25 -8.30
CA ASP A 42 -7.95 14.94 -9.21
C ASP A 42 -6.52 15.05 -8.64
N GLU A 43 -6.38 14.88 -7.33
CA GLU A 43 -5.09 14.97 -6.63
C GLU A 43 -4.82 13.73 -5.79
N VAL A 44 -3.53 13.37 -5.72
CA VAL A 44 -3.00 12.29 -4.88
C VAL A 44 -1.80 12.79 -4.09
N MET A 45 -1.59 12.19 -2.93
CA MET A 45 -0.33 12.29 -2.21
C MET A 45 0.70 11.38 -2.85
N VAL A 46 1.95 11.85 -2.88
CA VAL A 46 3.08 11.12 -3.47
C VAL A 46 4.14 10.93 -2.40
N ASN A 47 4.60 9.70 -2.21
CA ASN A 47 5.75 9.39 -1.37
C ASN A 47 6.76 8.53 -2.16
N ARG A 48 8.05 8.68 -1.89
CA ARG A 48 9.12 7.89 -2.50
C ARG A 48 9.88 7.14 -1.42
N ILE A 49 10.07 5.84 -1.61
CA ILE A 49 10.88 4.97 -0.75
C ILE A 49 11.85 4.21 -1.65
N GLY A 50 13.12 4.60 -1.64
CA GLY A 50 14.11 4.11 -2.61
C GLY A 50 13.64 4.36 -4.05
N ASP A 51 13.53 3.27 -4.82
CA ASP A 51 13.07 3.30 -6.22
C ASP A 51 11.54 3.21 -6.38
N MET A 52 10.81 3.07 -5.27
CA MET A 52 9.35 2.95 -5.30
C MET A 52 8.68 4.32 -5.15
N VAL A 53 7.63 4.55 -5.95
CA VAL A 53 6.74 5.72 -5.82
C VAL A 53 5.36 5.23 -5.41
N ILE A 54 4.88 5.72 -4.27
CA ILE A 54 3.59 5.36 -3.67
C ILE A 54 2.63 6.54 -3.90
N LEU A 55 1.47 6.24 -4.48
CA LEU A 55 0.40 7.21 -4.73
C LEU A 55 -0.80 6.87 -3.83
N LEU A 56 -1.27 7.85 -3.06
CA LEU A 56 -2.39 7.68 -2.13
C LEU A 56 -3.46 8.74 -2.36
N PRO A 57 -4.76 8.45 -2.19
CA PRO A 57 -5.81 9.47 -2.27
C PRO A 57 -5.58 10.56 -1.21
N LYS A 58 -5.65 11.83 -1.60
CA LYS A 58 -5.41 12.95 -0.69
C LYS A 58 -6.45 13.05 0.43
N GLN A 59 -7.71 12.77 0.11
CA GLN A 59 -8.85 13.00 1.01
C GLN A 59 -9.24 11.77 1.85
N ASN A 60 -8.74 10.57 1.53
CA ASN A 60 -9.14 9.33 2.21
C ASN A 60 -7.94 8.49 2.66
N LYS A 61 -7.05 9.11 3.46
CA LYS A 61 -5.81 8.47 3.95
C LYS A 61 -6.07 7.21 4.77
N TRP A 62 -7.17 7.20 5.52
CA TRP A 62 -7.50 6.13 6.47
C TRP A 62 -8.36 5.03 5.86
N GLU A 63 -9.11 5.28 4.78
CA GLU A 63 -9.97 4.24 4.20
C GLU A 63 -9.16 3.04 3.70
N SER A 64 -8.04 3.28 3.00
CA SER A 64 -7.16 2.19 2.56
C SER A 64 -6.51 1.45 3.73
N PHE A 65 -6.21 2.15 4.83
CA PHE A 65 -5.67 1.54 6.03
C PHE A 65 -6.72 0.70 6.76
N MET A 66 -7.95 1.19 6.88
CA MET A 66 -9.06 0.46 7.49
C MET A 66 -9.40 -0.80 6.68
N ARG A 67 -9.46 -0.71 5.35
CA ARG A 67 -9.63 -1.90 4.50
C ARG A 67 -8.50 -2.91 4.66
N ALA A 68 -7.27 -2.45 4.92
CA ALA A 68 -6.15 -3.36 5.18
C ALA A 68 -6.27 -4.06 6.54
N ILE A 69 -6.86 -3.40 7.55
CA ILE A 69 -7.23 -4.03 8.82
C ILE A 69 -8.25 -5.14 8.58
N ASP A 70 -9.26 -4.90 7.73
CA ASP A 70 -10.27 -5.92 7.39
C ASP A 70 -9.71 -7.12 6.61
N MET A 71 -8.47 -7.05 6.13
CA MET A 71 -7.77 -8.18 5.48
C MET A 71 -7.00 -9.08 6.46
N PHE A 72 -6.94 -8.71 7.75
CA PHE A 72 -6.48 -9.63 8.77
C PHE A 72 -7.43 -10.81 8.87
N SER A 73 -6.90 -11.94 9.31
CA SER A 73 -7.73 -13.11 9.59
C SER A 73 -8.38 -13.03 10.95
N ASP A 74 -9.37 -13.87 11.13
CA ASP A 74 -10.02 -14.09 12.42
C ASP A 74 -9.03 -14.49 13.53
N ASP A 75 -7.95 -15.21 13.21
CA ASP A 75 -6.88 -15.60 14.16
C ASP A 75 -5.80 -14.53 14.36
N PHE A 76 -5.90 -13.36 13.72
CA PHE A 76 -4.91 -12.30 13.88
C PHE A 76 -4.98 -11.71 15.30
N MET A 77 -3.91 -11.91 16.07
CA MET A 77 -3.78 -11.49 17.47
C MET A 77 -4.73 -12.24 18.44
N GLU A 78 -5.07 -13.50 18.12
CA GLU A 78 -5.87 -14.39 18.98
C GLU A 78 -5.24 -14.57 20.38
N ASP A 79 -3.91 -14.64 20.46
CA ASP A 79 -3.16 -14.84 21.71
C ASP A 79 -2.92 -13.55 22.54
N GLU A 80 -3.72 -12.50 22.31
CA GLU A 80 -3.54 -11.15 22.85
C GLU A 80 -2.17 -10.50 22.51
N ARG A 81 -2.05 -9.19 22.76
CA ARG A 81 -0.72 -8.58 22.80
C ARG A 81 -0.01 -9.04 24.06
N THR A 82 1.17 -9.64 23.91
CA THR A 82 2.14 -9.76 25.01
C THR A 82 2.35 -8.37 25.61
N ARG A 83 1.82 -8.16 26.81
CA ARG A 83 2.18 -7.00 27.62
C ARG A 83 3.49 -7.37 28.29
N ASP A 84 4.60 -7.03 27.66
CA ASP A 84 5.88 -7.14 28.34
C ASP A 84 5.79 -6.36 29.66
N ILE A 85 6.25 -7.00 30.72
CA ILE A 85 6.41 -6.41 32.05
C ILE A 85 7.16 -5.07 31.91
N VAL A 86 6.57 -4.01 32.46
CA VAL A 86 7.13 -2.65 32.44
C VAL A 86 8.56 -2.72 32.96
N GLN A 87 9.52 -2.34 32.13
CA GLN A 87 10.92 -2.28 32.53
C GLN A 87 11.08 -1.19 33.60
N GLU A 88 11.37 -1.59 34.84
CA GLU A 88 11.77 -0.64 35.89
C GLU A 88 13.05 0.07 35.45
N ARG A 89 12.99 1.39 35.38
CA ARG A 89 14.16 2.24 35.12
C ARG A 89 14.76 2.62 36.45
N GLU A 90 16.09 2.52 36.57
CA GLU A 90 16.81 3.07 37.71
C GLU A 90 16.54 4.57 37.81
N ALA A 91 16.15 5.03 39.01
CA ALA A 91 16.05 6.45 39.29
C ALA A 91 17.46 7.06 39.30
N LEU A 92 17.63 8.17 38.59
CA LEU A 92 18.88 8.93 38.51
C LEU A 92 19.32 9.51 39.85
#